data_AF-D8M8D5-F1
#
_entry.id   AF-D8M8D5-F1
#
_cell.length_a   1.000
_cell.length_b   1.000
_cell.length_c   1.000
_cell.angle_alpha   90.00
_cell.angle_beta   90.00
_cell.angle_gamma   90.00
#
_symmetry.space_group_name_H-M   'P 1'
#
loop_
_entity.id
_entity.type
_entity.pdbx_description
1 polymer ?
#
loop_
_entity_poly.entity_id
_entity_poly.type
_entity_poly.pdbx_seq_one_letter_code
_entity_poly.pdbx_strand_id
1 'polypeptide(L)'
;MRKPDGELVFKAKEIWNRLRLTDIPKEEREVLVLKLMKLLSGKIVDICLKHDGSRIIQSLYKYGTPEQRSSITKVLICILFDD
;
A
#
# COMPACT_ATOMS: atom_id res chain seq x y z
N MET A 1 5.56 7.00 24.48
CA MET A 1 4.50 6.03 24.14
C MET A 1 4.30 6.04 22.63
N ARG A 2 4.83 5.05 21.89
CA ARG A 2 4.67 4.99 20.43
C ARG A 2 3.18 4.74 20.14
N LYS A 3 2.54 5.67 19.42
CA LYS A 3 1.14 5.52 19.01
C LYS A 3 1.00 4.25 18.15
N PRO A 4 -0.09 3.46 18.30
CA PRO A 4 -0.31 2.22 17.55
C PRO A 4 -0.26 2.42 16.03
N ASP A 5 -0.56 3.63 15.55
CA ASP A 5 -0.52 4.01 14.13
C ASP A 5 0.89 4.03 13.54
N GLY A 6 1.89 4.39 14.35
CA GLY A 6 3.28 4.48 13.89
C GLY A 6 3.88 3.10 13.57
N GLU A 7 3.42 2.06 14.27
CA GLU A 7 3.91 0.70 14.07
C GLU A 7 3.36 0.07 12.79
N LEU A 8 2.12 0.39 12.42
CA LEU A 8 1.52 -0.03 11.15
C LEU A 8 2.24 0.62 9.96
N VAL A 9 2.50 1.93 10.01
CA VAL A 9 3.25 2.64 8.96
C VAL A 9 4.66 2.06 8.83
N PHE A 10 5.30 1.71 9.95
CA PHE A 10 6.61 1.09 9.95
C PHE A 10 6.59 -0.28 9.26
N LYS A 11 5.66 -1.16 9.63
CA LYS A 11 5.46 -2.48 8.99
C LYS A 11 5.13 -2.36 7.50
N ALA A 12 4.32 -1.37 7.11
CA ALA A 12 4.01 -1.08 5.71
C ALA A 12 5.28 -0.71 4.92
N LYS A 13 6.13 0.15 5.50
CA LYS A 13 7.42 0.54 4.90
C LYS A 13 8.37 -0.64 4.76
N GLU A 14 8.44 -1.55 5.73
CA GLU A 14 9.28 -2.76 5.62
C GLU A 14 8.84 -3.66 4.47
N ILE A 15 7.53 -3.92 4.35
CA ILE A 15 6.99 -4.74 3.26
C ILE A 15 7.23 -4.04 1.91
N TRP A 16 7.02 -2.73 1.83
CA TRP A 16 7.28 -1.94 0.63
C TRP A 16 8.75 -1.95 0.23
N ASN A 17 9.69 -1.83 1.18
CA ASN A 17 11.11 -1.91 0.89
C ASN A 17 11.47 -3.25 0.26
N ARG A 18 10.88 -4.35 0.74
CA ARG A 18 11.07 -5.68 0.15
C ARG A 18 10.42 -5.80 -1.23
N LEU A 19 9.21 -5.25 -1.40
CA LEU A 19 8.51 -5.18 -2.69
C LEU A 19 9.28 -4.35 -3.74
N ARG A 20 10.07 -3.36 -3.31
CA ARG A 20 10.88 -2.52 -4.20
C ARG A 20 12.12 -3.25 -4.74
N LEU A 21 12.57 -4.31 -4.07
CA LEU A 21 13.70 -5.10 -4.55
C LEU A 21 13.35 -5.71 -5.92
N THR A 22 14.31 -5.70 -6.83
CA THR A 22 14.12 -6.22 -8.19
C THR A 22 14.14 -7.75 -8.22
N ASP A 23 14.84 -8.35 -7.24
CA ASP A 23 15.08 -9.78 -7.11
C ASP A 23 14.07 -10.40 -6.13
N ILE A 24 12.81 -10.51 -6.57
CA ILE A 24 11.76 -11.23 -5.83
C ILE A 24 10.93 -12.04 -6.81
N PRO A 25 10.67 -13.32 -6.49
CA PRO A 25 9.84 -14.17 -7.32
C PRO A 25 8.41 -13.62 -7.39
N LYS A 26 7.73 -13.89 -8.51
CA LYS A 26 6.37 -13.39 -8.77
C LYS A 26 5.40 -13.76 -7.63
N GLU A 27 5.49 -14.99 -7.13
CA GLU A 27 4.64 -15.49 -6.07
C GLU A 27 4.86 -14.74 -4.74
N GLU A 28 6.13 -14.52 -4.33
CA GLU A 28 6.44 -13.71 -3.15
C GLU A 28 5.95 -12.27 -3.33
N ARG A 29 6.09 -11.71 -4.53
CA ARG A 29 5.60 -10.37 -4.84
C ARG A 29 4.08 -10.26 -4.64
N GLU A 30 3.31 -11.22 -5.16
CA GLU A 30 1.84 -11.22 -5.01
C GLU A 30 1.42 -11.32 -3.53
N VAL A 31 2.11 -12.16 -2.76
CA VAL A 31 1.89 -12.29 -1.31
C VAL A 31 2.22 -10.97 -0.57
N LEU A 32 3.33 -10.32 -0.90
CA LEU A 32 3.73 -9.04 -0.30
C LEU A 32 2.72 -7.92 -0.63
N VAL A 33 2.25 -7.85 -1.89
CA VAL A 33 1.20 -6.89 -2.30
C VAL A 33 -0.08 -7.13 -1.49
N LEU A 34 -0.56 -8.37 -1.40
CA LEU A 34 -1.76 -8.71 -0.62
C LEU A 34 -1.62 -8.36 0.86
N LYS A 35 -0.46 -8.68 1.45
CA LYS A 35 -0.16 -8.40 2.86
C LYS A 35 -0.13 -6.89 3.11
N LEU A 36 0.47 -6.12 2.21
CA LEU A 36 0.54 -4.67 2.30
C LEU A 36 -0.84 -4.03 2.13
N MET A 37 -1.62 -4.45 1.13
CA MET A 37 -3.01 -4.03 0.93
C MET A 37 -3.87 -4.28 2.16
N LYS A 38 -3.79 -5.48 2.76
CA LYS A 38 -4.56 -5.83 3.95
C LYS A 38 -4.13 -5.02 5.18
N LEU A 39 -2.84 -4.75 5.32
CA LEU A 39 -2.30 -3.94 6.42
C LEU A 39 -2.69 -2.47 6.29
N LEU A 40 -2.78 -1.95 5.06
CA LEU A 40 -3.23 -0.60 4.78
C LEU A 40 -4.76 -0.48 4.80
N SER A 41 -5.50 -1.57 4.59
CA SER A 41 -6.96 -1.59 4.57
C SER A 41 -7.54 -0.97 5.84
N GLY A 42 -8.40 0.04 5.69
CA GLY A 42 -8.93 0.85 6.79
C GLY A 42 -8.09 2.08 7.16
N LYS A 43 -6.85 2.19 6.67
CA LYS A 43 -5.95 3.35 6.83
C LYS A 43 -5.32 3.84 5.52
N ILE A 44 -5.77 3.34 4.36
CA ILE A 44 -5.24 3.73 3.03
C ILE A 44 -5.31 5.24 2.86
N VAL A 45 -6.41 5.89 3.27
CA VAL A 45 -6.59 7.34 3.16
C VAL A 45 -5.51 8.09 3.95
N ASP A 46 -5.30 7.75 5.23
CA ASP A 46 -4.28 8.37 6.10
C ASP A 46 -2.85 8.18 5.55
N ILE A 47 -2.60 7.03 4.92
CA ILE A 47 -1.31 6.72 4.29
C ILE A 47 -1.17 7.51 2.98
N CYS A 48 -2.19 7.57 2.13
CA CYS A 48 -2.19 8.34 0.89
C CYS A 48 -1.90 9.82 1.12
N LEU A 49 -2.43 10.39 2.21
CA LEU A 49 -2.20 11.79 2.59
C LEU A 49 -0.76 12.06 3.07
N LYS A 50 0.01 11.02 3.41
CA LYS A 50 1.44 11.17 3.76
C LYS A 50 2.30 11.17 2.50
N HIS A 51 3.31 12.03 2.48
CA HIS A 51 4.26 12.15 1.36
C HIS A 51 4.86 10.79 0.95
N ASP A 52 5.25 9.95 1.92
CA ASP A 52 5.81 8.62 1.64
C ASP A 52 4.76 7.58 1.19
N GLY A 53 3.50 7.73 1.60
CA GLY A 53 2.47 6.72 1.32
C GLY A 53 2.03 6.72 -0.15
N SER A 54 2.06 7.87 -0.81
CA SER A 54 1.85 7.97 -2.26
C SER A 54 2.75 7.01 -3.06
N ARG A 55 4.03 6.89 -2.67
CA ARG A 55 5.01 5.99 -3.30
C ARG A 55 4.71 4.52 -3.06
N ILE A 56 4.17 4.19 -1.88
CA ILE A 56 3.74 2.82 -1.54
C ILE A 56 2.56 2.42 -2.44
N ILE A 57 1.56 3.30 -2.58
CA ILE A 57 0.39 3.05 -3.43
C ILE A 57 0.77 2.94 -4.91
N GLN A 58 1.66 3.80 -5.40
CA GLN A 58 2.17 3.68 -6.78
C GLN A 58 2.88 2.35 -7.02
N SER A 59 3.65 1.86 -6.04
CA SER A 59 4.34 0.57 -6.13
C SER A 59 3.35 -0.60 -6.10
N LEU A 60 2.32 -0.53 -5.24
CA LEU A 60 1.21 -1.47 -5.22
C LEU A 60 0.46 -1.49 -6.55
N TYR A 61 0.22 -0.33 -7.15
CA TYR A 61 -0.46 -0.25 -8.45
C TYR A 61 0.38 -0.86 -9.58
N LYS A 62 1.70 -0.62 -9.57
CA LYS A 62 2.65 -1.17 -10.54
C LYS A 62 2.68 -2.70 -10.51
N TYR A 63 2.77 -3.28 -9.32
CA TYR A 63 2.96 -4.72 -9.12
C TYR A 63 1.68 -5.50 -8.83
N GLY A 64 0.58 -4.81 -8.53
CA GLY A 64 -0.69 -5.44 -8.19
C GLY A 64 -1.43 -5.99 -9.40
N THR A 65 -2.27 -6.98 -9.12
CA THR A 65 -3.19 -7.60 -10.07
C THR A 65 -4.29 -6.62 -10.49
N PRO A 66 -4.99 -6.86 -11.61
CA PRO A 66 -6.12 -6.02 -12.04
C PRO A 66 -7.20 -5.83 -10.96
N GLU A 67 -7.50 -6.86 -10.17
CA GLU A 67 -8.45 -6.76 -9.04
C GLU A 67 -7.96 -5.81 -7.93
N GLN A 68 -6.67 -5.91 -7.59
CA GLN A 68 -6.04 -5.03 -6.60
C GLN A 68 -6.00 -3.58 -7.10
N ARG A 69 -5.69 -3.37 -8.38
CA ARG A 69 -5.74 -2.05 -9.01
C ARG A 69 -7.14 -1.46 -8.93
N SER A 70 -8.17 -2.24 -9.27
CA SER A 70 -9.57 -1.78 -9.17
C SER A 70 -9.93 -1.36 -7.74
N SER A 71 -9.52 -2.16 -6.75
CA SER A 71 -9.73 -1.84 -5.33
C SER A 71 -9.00 -0.56 -4.90
N ILE A 72 -7.74 -0.37 -5.30
CA ILE A 72 -6.94 0.82 -5.01
C ILE A 72 -7.54 2.06 -5.69
N THR A 73 -7.90 1.94 -6.98
CA THR A 73 -8.53 3.01 -7.76
C THR A 73 -9.86 3.43 -7.14
N LYS A 74 -10.69 2.48 -6.67
CA LYS A 74 -11.94 2.79 -5.97
C LYS A 74 -11.72 3.64 -4.73
N VAL A 75 -10.70 3.32 -3.93
CA VAL A 75 -10.36 4.10 -2.73
C VAL A 75 -9.79 5.48 -3.09
N LEU A 76 -8.94 5.57 -4.12
CA LEU A 76 -8.37 6.84 -4.58
C LEU A 76 -9.43 7.78 -5.17
N ILE A 77 -10.37 7.27 -5.96
CA ILE A 77 -11.49 8.04 -6.51
C ILE A 77 -12.33 8.63 -5.37
N CYS A 78 -12.59 7.85 -4.31
CA CYS A 78 -13.32 8.34 -3.15
C CYS A 78 -12.64 9.54 -2.46
N ILE A 79 -11.31 9.71 -2.59
CA ILE A 79 -10.58 10.85 -2.03
C ILE A 79 -10.63 12.07 -2.97
N LEU A 80 -10.68 11.85 -4.29
CA LEU A 80 -10.63 12.91 -5.30
C LEU A 80 -11.99 13.58 -5.58
N PHE A 81 -13.09 12.99 -5.11
CA PHE A 81 -14.47 13.44 -5.36
C PHE A 81 -15.23 13.80 -4.07
N ASP A 82 -14.52 13.93 -2.94
CA ASP A 82 -15.10 14.34 -1.64
C ASP A 82 -14.97 15.87 -1.37
N ASP A 83 -14.68 16.66 -2.42
CA ASP A 83 -14.71 18.14 -2.46
C ASP A 83 -15.89 18.61 -3.34
#